data_AF-A0A843FCQ3-F1
#
_entry.id   AF-A0A843FCQ3-F1
#
_cell.length_a   1.000
_cell.length_b   1.000
_cell.length_c   1.000
_cell.angle_alpha   90.00
_cell.angle_beta   90.00
_cell.angle_gamma   90.00
#
_symmetry.space_group_name_H-M   'P 1'
#
loop_
_entity.id
_entity.type
_entity.pdbx_description
1 polymer ?
#
loop_
_entity_poly.entity_id
_entity_poly.type
_entity_poly.pdbx_seq_one_letter_code
_entity_poly.pdbx_strand_id
1 'polypeptide(L)'
;MLIDDVISIAREAGRMMVESKDILVQDKSSKDNHVTNMDVAVQEFLKERLLALLPGSAFIGEESDYEDVDSEYCWIVDPIDGTTNFIRHIPASVTSIGLTYNDEPVLGVVFNPYTDEMYHATKGE
;
A
#
# COMPACT_ATOMS: atom_id res chain seq x y z
N MET A 1 -15.36 -9.61 7.28
CA MET A 1 -14.38 -10.62 6.81
C MET A 1 -13.03 -9.94 6.69
N LEU A 2 -11.90 -10.67 6.69
CA LEU A 2 -10.57 -10.05 6.60
C LEU A 2 -10.48 -9.03 5.45
N ILE A 3 -11.10 -9.34 4.30
CA ILE A 3 -11.17 -8.44 3.14
C ILE A 3 -11.85 -7.10 3.44
N ASP A 4 -12.92 -7.08 4.25
CA ASP A 4 -13.65 -5.85 4.58
C ASP A 4 -12.79 -4.91 5.44
N ASP A 5 -11.99 -5.49 6.36
CA ASP A 5 -11.07 -4.75 7.20
C ASP A 5 -9.92 -4.15 6.35
N VAL A 6 -9.38 -4.93 5.42
CA VAL A 6 -8.35 -4.45 4.48
C VAL A 6 -8.91 -3.37 3.55
N ILE A 7 -10.14 -3.50 3.07
CA ILE A 7 -10.85 -2.47 2.30
C ILE A 7 -10.97 -1.17 3.11
N SER A 8 -11.33 -1.25 4.39
CA SER A 8 -11.39 -0.07 5.26
C SER A 8 -10.03 0.60 5.41
N ILE A 9 -8.97 -0.19 5.62
CA ILE A 9 -7.59 0.30 5.73
C ILE A 9 -7.14 0.97 4.42
N ALA A 10 -7.40 0.36 3.27
CA ALA A 10 -7.07 0.94 1.96
C ALA A 10 -7.77 2.29 1.74
N ARG A 11 -9.03 2.41 2.17
CA ARG A 11 -9.77 3.70 2.12
C ARG A 11 -9.17 4.77 3.02
N GLU A 12 -8.69 4.40 4.20
CA GLU A 12 -7.97 5.32 5.09
C GLU A 12 -6.65 5.78 4.47
N ALA A 13 -5.85 4.86 3.91
CA ALA A 13 -4.61 5.17 3.21
C ALA A 13 -4.85 6.11 2.01
N GLY A 14 -5.84 5.82 1.17
CA GLY A 14 -6.18 6.67 0.03
C GLY A 14 -6.66 8.07 0.44
N ARG A 15 -7.32 8.21 1.60
CA ARG A 15 -7.66 9.54 2.15
C ARG A 15 -6.41 10.34 2.52
N MET A 16 -5.41 9.69 3.12
CA MET A 16 -4.13 10.35 3.44
C MET A 16 -3.46 10.91 2.18
N MET A 17 -3.54 10.20 1.05
CA MET A 17 -3.01 10.66 -0.24
C MET A 17 -3.67 11.96 -0.70
N VAL A 18 -5.02 12.01 -0.74
CA VAL A 18 -5.76 13.16 -1.28
C VAL A 18 -5.87 14.35 -0.33
N GLU A 19 -5.70 14.12 0.98
CA GLU A 19 -5.67 15.19 1.99
C GLU A 19 -4.27 15.82 2.18
N SER A 20 -3.25 15.27 1.50
CA SER A 20 -1.88 15.78 1.55
C SER A 20 -1.79 17.22 1.01
N LYS A 21 -1.07 18.08 1.73
CA LYS A 21 -0.89 19.51 1.36
C LYS A 21 0.55 19.86 1.03
N ASP A 22 1.49 19.19 1.69
CA ASP A 22 2.93 19.42 1.55
C ASP A 22 3.61 18.13 1.05
N ILE A 23 3.65 17.96 -0.27
CA ILE A 23 4.34 16.83 -0.90
C ILE A 23 5.80 17.22 -1.10
N LEU A 24 6.68 16.55 -0.35
CA LEU A 24 8.13 16.66 -0.47
C LEU A 24 8.62 15.48 -1.30
N VAL A 25 9.26 15.77 -2.43
CA VAL A 25 9.81 14.77 -3.34
C VAL A 25 11.27 14.53 -3.02
N GLN A 26 11.66 13.27 -2.94
CA GLN A 26 13.04 12.80 -2.86
C GLN A 26 13.34 11.88 -4.05
N ASP A 27 14.52 12.03 -4.63
CA ASP A 27 14.97 11.13 -5.70
C ASP A 27 15.56 9.85 -5.07
N LYS A 28 15.08 8.69 -5.51
CA LYS A 28 15.75 7.41 -5.28
C LYS A 28 16.99 7.32 -6.19
N SER A 29 17.81 6.30 -5.98
CA SER A 29 19.13 6.11 -6.62
C SER A 29 19.14 6.04 -8.16
N SER A 30 17.98 5.94 -8.81
CA SER A 30 17.83 6.01 -10.27
C SER A 30 17.09 7.29 -10.70
N LYS A 31 17.47 7.84 -11.86
CA LYS A 31 17.06 9.17 -12.37
C LYS A 31 15.55 9.40 -12.59
N ASP A 32 14.73 8.36 -12.49
CA ASP A 32 13.27 8.42 -12.74
C ASP A 32 12.47 7.73 -11.62
N ASN A 33 13.10 7.44 -10.47
CA ASN A 33 12.42 6.85 -9.33
C ASN A 33 12.30 7.90 -8.22
N HIS A 34 11.09 8.36 -7.98
CA HIS A 34 10.79 9.39 -6.99
C HIS A 34 10.01 8.76 -5.85
N VAL A 35 10.33 9.16 -4.62
CA VAL A 35 9.56 8.83 -3.42
C VAL A 35 9.14 10.14 -2.77
N THR A 36 7.95 10.18 -2.20
CA THR A 36 7.48 11.32 -1.43
C THR A 36 7.43 11.01 0.06
N ASN A 37 7.37 12.06 0.88
CA ASN A 37 7.02 11.91 2.30
C ASN A 37 5.66 11.20 2.50
N MET A 38 4.77 11.24 1.51
CA MET A 38 3.48 10.55 1.57
C MET A 38 3.59 9.05 1.32
N ASP A 39 4.48 8.59 0.43
CA ASP A 39 4.74 7.16 0.24
C ASP A 39 5.18 6.52 1.56
N VAL A 40 6.13 7.15 2.26
CA VAL A 40 6.61 6.71 3.58
C VAL A 40 5.49 6.75 4.62
N ALA A 41 4.75 7.86 4.71
CA ALA A 41 3.68 8.00 5.69
C ALA A 41 2.54 6.99 5.50
N VAL A 42 2.14 6.73 4.26
CA VAL A 42 1.11 5.73 3.93
C VAL A 42 1.63 4.33 4.20
N GLN A 43 2.89 4.02 3.88
CA GLN A 43 3.48 2.72 4.17
C GLN A 43 3.52 2.42 5.67
N GLU A 44 3.96 3.37 6.50
CA GLU A 44 4.00 3.19 7.96
C GLU A 44 2.60 2.96 8.53
N PHE A 45 1.61 3.70 8.04
CA PHE A 45 0.21 3.49 8.39
C PHE A 45 -0.27 2.07 8.01
N LEU A 46 0.00 1.64 6.78
CA LEU A 46 -0.36 0.30 6.31
C LEU A 46 0.33 -0.79 7.14
N LYS A 47 1.63 -0.63 7.42
CA LYS A 47 2.42 -1.55 8.24
C LYS A 47 1.82 -1.71 9.63
N GLU A 48 1.54 -0.61 10.32
CA GLU A 48 0.93 -0.63 11.65
C GLU A 48 -0.42 -1.37 11.63
N ARG A 49 -1.30 -1.00 10.69
CA ARG A 49 -2.68 -1.52 10.67
C ARG A 49 -2.78 -2.97 10.22
N LEU A 50 -2.01 -3.36 9.21
CA LEU A 50 -2.04 -4.73 8.66
C LEU A 50 -1.38 -5.74 9.60
N LEU A 51 -0.26 -5.37 10.24
CA LEU A 51 0.37 -6.22 11.26
C LEU A 51 -0.49 -6.37 12.52
N ALA A 52 -1.25 -5.34 12.89
CA ALA A 52 -2.23 -5.45 13.97
C ALA A 52 -3.44 -6.32 13.59
N LEU A 53 -3.84 -6.28 12.31
CA LEU A 53 -4.97 -7.07 11.79
C LEU A 53 -4.64 -8.56 11.70
N LEU A 54 -3.39 -8.92 11.35
CA LEU A 54 -2.92 -10.30 11.28
C LEU A 54 -1.60 -10.47 12.05
N PRO A 55 -1.65 -10.59 13.39
CA PRO A 55 -0.45 -10.71 14.20
C PRO A 55 0.42 -11.91 13.79
N GLY A 56 1.72 -11.65 13.59
CA GLY A 56 2.69 -12.68 13.18
C GLY A 56 2.94 -12.78 11.68
N SER A 57 2.20 -12.03 10.84
CA SER A 57 2.52 -11.90 9.41
C SER A 57 3.79 -11.06 9.18
N ALA A 58 4.51 -11.34 8.10
CA ALA A 58 5.55 -10.48 7.54
C ALA A 58 4.95 -9.27 6.80
N PHE A 59 5.81 -8.29 6.48
CA PHE A 59 5.44 -7.10 5.72
C PHE A 59 6.57 -6.71 4.76
N ILE A 60 6.20 -6.48 3.50
CA ILE A 60 7.07 -5.97 2.44
C ILE A 60 6.40 -4.73 1.88
N GLY A 61 7.08 -3.58 1.98
CA GLY A 61 6.65 -2.34 1.33
C GLY A 61 7.72 -1.86 0.36
N GLU A 62 7.32 -1.13 -0.68
CA GLU A 62 8.24 -0.58 -1.69
C GLU A 62 9.34 0.31 -1.08
N GLU A 63 9.03 1.01 0.01
CA GLU A 63 9.91 2.00 0.64
C GLU A 63 10.71 1.46 1.83
N SER A 64 10.55 0.18 2.16
CA SER A 64 11.29 -0.49 3.24
C SER A 64 12.37 -1.42 2.69
N ASP A 65 13.46 -1.58 3.44
CA ASP A 65 14.29 -2.77 3.27
C ASP A 65 13.47 -4.01 3.66
N TYR A 66 13.61 -5.09 2.88
CA TYR A 66 13.00 -6.37 3.19
C TYR A 66 13.55 -6.90 4.51
N GLU A 67 12.70 -6.99 5.53
CA GLU A 67 13.03 -7.74 6.74
C GLU A 67 12.67 -9.20 6.50
N ASP A 68 13.70 -10.07 6.53
CA ASP A 68 13.52 -11.51 6.34
C ASP A 68 12.82 -12.08 7.57
N VAL A 69 11.50 -12.15 7.50
CA VAL A 69 10.64 -12.71 8.55
C VAL A 69 10.13 -14.06 8.06
N ASP A 70 10.58 -15.12 8.72
CA ASP A 70 10.04 -16.48 8.52
C ASP A 70 8.58 -16.51 9.01
N SER A 71 7.65 -16.20 8.11
CA SER A 71 6.21 -16.20 8.35
C SER A 71 5.47 -16.79 7.16
N GLU A 72 4.45 -17.60 7.43
CA GLU A 72 3.59 -18.14 6.37
C GLU A 72 2.76 -17.04 5.69
N TYR A 73 2.43 -15.96 6.41
CA TYR A 73 1.64 -14.86 5.86
C TYR A 73 2.51 -13.63 5.61
N CYS A 74 2.39 -13.02 4.44
CA CYS A 74 3.14 -11.80 4.12
C CYS A 74 2.26 -10.76 3.44
N TRP A 75 2.21 -9.56 4.01
CA TRP A 75 1.65 -8.38 3.35
C TRP A 75 2.65 -7.83 2.35
N ILE A 76 2.18 -7.52 1.13
CA ILE A 76 2.98 -6.89 0.09
C ILE A 76 2.23 -5.63 -0.32
N VAL A 77 2.82 -4.46 -0.11
CA VAL A 77 2.14 -3.19 -0.34
C VAL A 77 2.94 -2.26 -1.23
N ASP A 78 2.20 -1.54 -2.08
CA ASP A 78 2.65 -0.32 -2.72
C ASP A 78 1.77 0.82 -2.16
N PRO A 79 2.35 1.74 -1.34
CA PRO A 79 1.58 2.78 -0.70
C PRO A 79 0.93 3.74 -1.70
N ILE A 80 1.65 4.07 -2.79
CA ILE A 80 1.22 4.99 -3.84
C ILE A 80 1.76 4.48 -5.19
N ASP A 81 1.03 3.54 -5.80
CA ASP A 81 1.34 3.11 -7.16
C ASP A 81 1.04 4.28 -8.11
N GLY A 82 2.02 4.61 -8.94
CA GLY A 82 2.00 5.79 -9.79
C GLY A 82 2.47 7.06 -9.08
N THR A 83 3.53 7.00 -8.27
CA THR A 83 4.14 8.17 -7.58
C THR A 83 4.42 9.36 -8.52
N THR A 84 4.79 9.10 -9.78
CA THR A 84 4.97 10.17 -10.79
C THR A 84 3.65 10.92 -11.07
N ASN A 85 2.53 10.22 -11.15
CA ASN A 85 1.21 10.85 -11.32
C ASN A 85 0.84 11.64 -10.06
N PHE A 86 1.12 11.07 -8.89
CA PHE A 86 0.89 11.69 -7.59
C PHE A 86 1.63 13.04 -7.46
N ILE A 87 2.93 13.04 -7.76
CA ILE A 87 3.78 14.25 -7.76
C ILE A 87 3.28 15.31 -8.75
N ARG A 88 2.77 14.87 -9.91
CA ARG A 88 2.27 15.77 -10.96
C ARG A 88 0.81 16.19 -10.77
N HIS A 89 0.18 15.79 -9.66
CA HIS A 89 -1.25 16.00 -9.39
C HIS A 89 -2.17 15.46 -10.49
N ILE A 90 -1.74 14.40 -11.17
CA ILE A 90 -2.58 13.65 -12.10
C ILE A 90 -3.37 12.64 -11.27
N PRO A 91 -4.71 12.63 -11.31
CA PRO A 91 -5.56 11.78 -10.46
C PRO A 91 -5.57 10.31 -10.94
N ALA A 92 -4.38 9.69 -10.97
CA ALA A 92 -4.12 8.36 -11.48
C ALA A 92 -3.03 7.68 -10.65
N SER A 93 -3.24 7.67 -9.33
CA SER A 93 -2.41 6.95 -8.36
C SER A 93 -3.32 6.20 -7.39
N VAL A 94 -2.87 5.05 -6.89
CA VAL A 94 -3.69 4.14 -6.08
C VAL A 94 -2.89 3.58 -4.91
N THR A 95 -3.58 3.09 -3.88
CA THR A 95 -2.95 2.24 -2.86
C THR A 95 -3.20 0.78 -3.21
N SER A 96 -2.15 -0.04 -3.20
CA SER A 96 -2.22 -1.48 -3.50
C SER A 96 -1.79 -2.32 -2.30
N ILE A 97 -2.60 -3.30 -1.92
CA ILE A 97 -2.37 -4.20 -0.79
C ILE A 97 -2.60 -5.64 -1.23
N GLY A 98 -1.59 -6.49 -1.08
CA GLY A 98 -1.67 -7.93 -1.28
C GLY A 98 -1.34 -8.70 -0.01
N LEU A 99 -1.88 -9.91 0.12
CA LEU A 99 -1.52 -10.89 1.14
C LEU A 99 -1.18 -12.21 0.47
N THR A 100 -0.05 -12.81 0.84
CA THR A 100 0.30 -14.18 0.48
C THR A 100 0.18 -15.11 1.69
N TYR A 101 -0.07 -16.38 1.42
CA TYR A 101 0.08 -17.50 2.36
C TYR A 101 1.01 -18.54 1.72
N ASN A 102 2.16 -18.82 2.34
CA ASN A 102 3.22 -19.67 1.80
C ASN A 102 3.55 -19.30 0.33
N ASP A 103 3.84 -18.03 0.10
CA ASP A 103 4.13 -17.41 -1.20
C ASP A 103 3.01 -17.44 -2.24
N GLU A 104 1.82 -17.97 -1.90
CA GLU A 104 0.66 -17.93 -2.79
C GLU A 104 -0.25 -16.72 -2.48
N PRO A 105 -0.63 -15.90 -3.47
CA PRO A 105 -1.57 -14.81 -3.27
C PRO A 105 -2.94 -15.33 -2.81
N VAL A 106 -3.43 -14.79 -1.69
CA VAL A 106 -4.73 -15.16 -1.11
C VAL A 106 -5.72 -14.00 -1.05
N LEU A 107 -5.24 -12.76 -1.06
CA LEU A 107 -6.07 -11.56 -1.01
C LEU A 107 -5.38 -10.39 -1.72
N GLY A 108 -6.17 -9.56 -2.40
CA GLY A 108 -5.69 -8.33 -3.02
C GLY A 108 -6.74 -7.21 -2.93
N VAL A 109 -6.29 -5.99 -2.69
CA VAL A 109 -7.10 -4.76 -2.65
C VAL A 109 -6.34 -3.64 -3.35
N VAL A 110 -7.02 -2.94 -4.26
CA VAL A 110 -6.52 -1.73 -4.92
C VAL A 110 -7.58 -0.64 -4.79
N PHE A 111 -7.19 0.51 -4.25
CA PHE A 111 -8.08 1.64 -4.06
C PHE A 111 -7.60 2.89 -4.79
N ASN A 112 -8.45 3.43 -5.66
CA ASN A 112 -8.26 4.73 -6.29
C ASN A 112 -9.04 5.81 -5.52
N PRO A 113 -8.37 6.67 -4.73
CA PRO A 113 -9.05 7.68 -3.92
C PRO A 113 -9.61 8.85 -4.73
N TYR A 114 -9.19 9.03 -5.99
CA TYR A 114 -9.65 10.12 -6.84
C TYR A 114 -11.02 9.84 -7.49
N THR A 115 -11.28 8.56 -7.78
CA THR A 115 -12.52 8.10 -8.43
C THR A 115 -13.45 7.33 -7.48
N ASP A 116 -13.01 7.09 -6.24
CA ASP A 116 -13.67 6.24 -5.25
C ASP A 116 -13.90 4.79 -5.74
N GLU A 117 -12.99 4.32 -6.61
CA GLU A 117 -13.03 2.96 -7.17
C GLU A 117 -12.26 1.99 -6.28
N MET A 118 -12.93 0.91 -5.88
CA MET A 118 -12.37 -0.18 -5.07
C MET A 118 -12.35 -1.47 -5.89
N TYR A 119 -11.18 -2.04 -6.06
CA TYR A 119 -10.99 -3.38 -6.63
C TYR A 119 -10.50 -4.31 -5.54
N HIS A 120 -11.06 -5.51 -5.45
CA HIS A 120 -10.62 -6.49 -4.48
C HIS A 120 -10.86 -7.92 -5.00
N ALA A 121 -10.09 -8.86 -4.49
CA ALA A 121 -10.24 -10.28 -4.78
C ALA A 121 -9.80 -11.10 -3.56
N THR A 122 -10.41 -12.27 -3.39
CA THR A 122 -9.95 -13.29 -2.44
C THR A 122 -9.79 -14.60 -3.19
N LYS A 123 -8.82 -15.44 -2.85
CA LYS A 123 -8.62 -16.70 -3.57
C LYS A 123 -9.90 -17.55 -3.52
N GLY A 124 -10.52 -17.73 -4.69
CA GLY A 124 -11.78 -18.45 -4.86
C GLY A 124 -13.03 -17.59 -5.03
N GLU A 125 -12.94 -16.26 -4.87
CA GLU A 125 -14.07 -15.31 -4.92
C GLU A 125 -13.71 -13.96 -5.58
#